data_AF-A0A140GRV9-F1
#
_entry.id   AF-A0A140GRV9-F1
#
_cell.length_a   1.000
_cell.length_b   1.000
_cell.length_c   1.000
_cell.angle_alpha   90.00
_cell.angle_beta   90.00
_cell.angle_gamma   90.00
#
_symmetry.space_group_name_H-M   'P 1'
#
loop_
_entity.id
_entity.type
_entity.pdbx_description
1 polymer ?
#
loop_
_entity_poly.entity_id
_entity_poly.type
_entity_poly.pdbx_seq_one_letter_code
_entity_poly.pdbx_strand_id
1 'polypeptide(L)'
;MFKTIKEAKDYCIEMGANPSKSIFIKRLDNYIGFVEIDNDEYEGEILDGDCFISFMCAFENHIKASNLDAIHEPLRLGNGKYLLKELIKIKPDIKRILGTTSKETMLFWEGVGAKILDKTWTESFNFVLYTNDLKI
;
A
#
# COMPACT_ATOMS: atom_id res chain seq x y z
N MET A 1 8.97 -12.87 -5.73
CA MET A 1 7.74 -12.62 -6.51
C MET A 1 7.00 -13.92 -6.76
N PHE A 2 5.69 -13.92 -6.52
CA PHE A 2 4.85 -15.13 -6.57
C PHE A 2 4.20 -15.31 -7.94
N LYS A 3 4.10 -16.56 -8.40
CA LYS A 3 3.50 -16.87 -9.71
C LYS A 3 2.00 -17.17 -9.60
N THR A 4 1.56 -17.66 -8.45
CA THR A 4 0.18 -18.06 -8.22
C THR A 4 -0.52 -17.13 -7.23
N ILE A 5 -1.85 -17.05 -7.34
CA ILE A 5 -2.66 -16.29 -6.37
C ILE A 5 -2.58 -16.91 -4.97
N LYS A 6 -2.42 -18.24 -4.90
CA LYS A 6 -2.34 -18.96 -3.63
C LYS A 6 -1.11 -18.50 -2.83
N GLU A 7 0.07 -18.53 -3.45
CA GLU A 7 1.32 -18.05 -2.82
C GLU A 7 1.22 -16.60 -2.36
N ALA A 8 0.61 -15.73 -3.17
CA ALA A 8 0.43 -14.32 -2.80
C ALA A 8 -0.54 -14.14 -1.62
N LYS A 9 -1.62 -14.93 -1.56
CA LYS A 9 -2.57 -14.94 -0.44
C LYS A 9 -1.97 -15.52 0.83
N ASP A 10 -1.20 -16.60 0.72
CA ASP A 10 -0.51 -17.22 1.86
C ASP A 10 0.45 -16.20 2.48
N TYR A 11 1.25 -15.50 1.66
CA TYR A 11 2.14 -14.42 2.15
C TYR A 11 1.38 -13.20 2.69
N CYS A 12 0.22 -12.85 2.12
CA CYS A 12 -0.66 -11.81 2.68
C CYS A 12 -1.07 -12.12 4.13
N ILE A 13 -1.40 -13.37 4.43
CA ILE A 13 -1.73 -13.82 5.80
C ILE A 13 -0.49 -13.74 6.69
N GLU A 14 0.69 -14.16 6.21
CA GLU A 14 1.94 -14.08 6.98
C GLU A 14 2.29 -12.64 7.38
N MET A 15 1.95 -11.66 6.55
CA MET A 15 2.14 -10.23 6.83
C MET A 15 1.07 -9.63 7.75
N GLY A 16 0.06 -10.41 8.16
CA GLY A 16 -1.01 -9.97 9.06
C GLY A 16 -2.21 -9.33 8.36
N ALA A 17 -2.26 -9.37 7.02
CA ALA A 17 -3.35 -8.81 6.23
C ALA A 17 -4.44 -9.85 5.91
N ASN A 18 -5.66 -9.39 5.63
CA ASN A 18 -6.81 -10.17 5.25
C ASN A 18 -6.92 -10.33 3.72
N PRO A 19 -6.72 -11.54 3.18
CA PRO A 19 -6.77 -11.77 1.73
C PRO A 19 -8.15 -11.55 1.10
N SER A 20 -9.24 -11.56 1.88
CA SER A 20 -10.59 -11.34 1.37
C SER A 20 -10.90 -9.87 1.11
N LYS A 21 -10.21 -8.97 1.83
CA LYS A 21 -10.28 -7.51 1.68
C LYS A 21 -9.13 -6.94 0.82
N SER A 22 -8.25 -7.81 0.32
CA SER A 22 -7.05 -7.44 -0.41
C SER A 22 -7.19 -7.56 -1.93
N ILE A 23 -6.70 -6.54 -2.64
CA ILE A 23 -6.52 -6.53 -4.09
C ILE A 23 -5.08 -6.91 -4.41
N PHE A 24 -4.92 -8.04 -5.11
CA PHE A 24 -3.62 -8.57 -5.51
C PHE A 24 -3.24 -8.09 -6.91
N ILE A 25 -2.07 -7.46 -7.03
CA ILE A 25 -1.66 -6.77 -8.26
C ILE A 25 -0.54 -7.56 -8.96
N LYS A 26 -0.64 -7.64 -10.29
CA LYS A 26 0.31 -8.35 -11.15
C LYS A 26 1.15 -7.40 -12.01
N ARG A 27 2.35 -7.87 -12.39
CA ARG A 27 3.19 -7.31 -13.46
C ARG A 27 3.91 -8.44 -14.20
N LEU A 28 3.78 -8.49 -15.53
CA LEU A 28 4.41 -9.51 -16.40
C LEU A 28 4.25 -10.94 -15.81
N ASP A 29 3.01 -11.31 -15.49
CA ASP A 29 2.58 -12.60 -14.92
C ASP A 29 2.92 -12.91 -13.46
N ASN A 30 3.64 -12.04 -12.76
CA ASN A 30 3.96 -12.24 -11.35
C ASN A 30 3.10 -11.34 -10.46
N TYR A 31 2.65 -11.85 -9.32
CA TYR A 31 2.12 -11.02 -8.26
C TYR A 31 3.28 -10.25 -7.62
N ILE A 32 3.09 -8.93 -7.50
CA ILE A 32 4.12 -7.99 -7.02
C ILE A 32 3.73 -7.33 -5.69
N GLY A 33 2.52 -7.58 -5.20
CA GLY A 33 2.04 -7.05 -3.94
C GLY A 33 0.53 -7.11 -3.83
N PHE A 34 0.04 -6.55 -2.73
CA PHE A 34 -1.38 -6.37 -2.46
C PHE A 34 -1.66 -5.04 -1.77
N VAL A 35 -2.90 -4.58 -1.92
CA VAL A 35 -3.47 -3.47 -1.15
C VAL A 35 -4.74 -3.95 -0.48
N GLU A 36 -4.77 -3.90 0.84
CA GLU A 36 -5.96 -4.17 1.64
C GLU A 36 -6.80 -2.91 1.77
N ILE A 37 -8.09 -3.05 1.51
CA ILE A 37 -9.06 -1.97 1.63
C ILE A 37 -10.07 -2.38 2.69
N ASP A 38 -10.05 -1.68 3.82
CA ASP A 38 -10.93 -1.98 4.94
C ASP A 38 -11.54 -0.70 5.53
N ASN A 39 -12.61 -0.22 4.90
CA ASN A 39 -13.32 0.97 5.37
C ASN A 39 -13.93 0.80 6.77
N ASP A 40 -14.14 -0.44 7.24
CA ASP A 40 -14.72 -0.70 8.57
C ASP A 40 -13.71 -0.41 9.71
N GLU A 41 -12.40 -0.40 9.40
CA GLU A 41 -11.34 -0.08 10.37
C GLU A 41 -11.10 1.44 10.51
N TYR A 42 -11.68 2.25 9.63
CA TYR A 42 -11.52 3.68 9.72
C TYR A 42 -12.49 4.27 10.75
N GLU A 43 -11.94 4.87 11.81
CA GLU A 43 -12.74 5.49 12.88
C GLU A 43 -13.43 6.79 12.48
N GLY A 44 -13.10 7.36 11.31
CA GLY A 44 -13.66 8.61 10.81
C GLY A 44 -14.82 8.44 9.83
N GLU A 45 -15.31 9.55 9.29
CA GLU A 45 -16.34 9.55 8.25
C GLU A 45 -15.75 9.18 6.88
N ILE A 46 -16.27 8.11 6.27
CA ILE A 46 -15.99 7.71 4.88
C ILE A 46 -17.04 8.35 3.98
N LEU A 47 -16.58 9.17 3.03
CA LEU A 47 -17.42 9.83 2.04
C LEU A 47 -17.49 9.03 0.73
N ASP A 48 -18.43 9.41 -0.14
CA ASP A 48 -18.54 8.85 -1.49
C ASP A 48 -17.26 9.09 -2.31
N GLY A 49 -16.61 7.99 -2.71
CA GLY A 49 -15.32 8.00 -3.42
C GLY A 49 -14.08 7.95 -2.50
N ASP A 50 -14.28 7.76 -1.19
CA ASP A 50 -13.18 7.46 -0.26
C ASP A 50 -12.84 5.97 -0.25
N CYS A 51 -11.56 5.70 0.00
CA CYS A 51 -11.03 4.36 0.18
C CYS A 51 -10.02 4.38 1.33
N PHE A 52 -10.21 3.57 2.35
CA PHE A 52 -9.23 3.38 3.41
C PHE A 52 -8.31 2.19 3.10
N ILE A 53 -7.00 2.45 3.02
CA ILE A 53 -5.98 1.41 2.93
C ILE A 53 -5.52 1.08 4.35
N SER A 54 -5.96 -0.07 4.86
CA SER A 54 -5.51 -0.62 6.15
C SER A 54 -4.11 -1.23 6.04
N PHE A 55 -3.78 -1.83 4.89
CA PHE A 55 -2.49 -2.46 4.67
C PHE A 55 -2.04 -2.37 3.21
N MET A 56 -0.74 -2.16 2.98
CA MET A 56 -0.16 -2.28 1.65
C MET A 56 1.22 -2.93 1.72
N CYS A 57 1.43 -3.95 0.89
CA CYS A 57 2.70 -4.67 0.83
C CYS A 57 3.14 -4.84 -0.62
N ALA A 58 4.35 -4.38 -0.92
CA ALA A 58 5.06 -4.73 -2.14
C ALA A 58 5.97 -5.92 -1.86
N PHE A 59 5.87 -6.96 -2.68
CA PHE A 59 6.72 -8.14 -2.54
C PHE A 59 8.13 -7.83 -3.02
N GLU A 60 9.13 -8.25 -2.24
CA GLU A 60 10.52 -8.16 -2.67
C GLU A 60 10.74 -9.02 -3.93
N ASN A 61 11.55 -8.48 -4.85
CA ASN A 61 12.24 -9.34 -5.79
C ASN A 61 13.14 -10.26 -4.94
N HIS A 62 13.09 -11.58 -5.12
CA HIS A 62 14.04 -12.50 -4.48
C HIS A 62 15.45 -12.36 -5.08
N ILE A 63 15.97 -11.14 -5.19
CA ILE A 63 17.37 -10.86 -5.44
C ILE A 63 17.95 -10.62 -4.05
N LYS A 64 18.59 -11.65 -3.48
CA LYS A 64 19.36 -11.54 -2.24
C LYS A 64 20.33 -10.36 -2.37
N ALA A 65 20.04 -9.24 -1.71
CA ALA A 65 20.96 -8.11 -1.64
C ALA A 65 22.13 -8.50 -0.74
N SER A 66 23.33 -8.54 -1.32
CA SER A 66 24.57 -8.95 -0.67
C SER A 66 25.34 -7.78 -0.06
N ASN A 67 24.67 -6.73 0.45
CA ASN A 67 25.39 -5.67 1.14
C ASN A 67 24.53 -4.94 2.18
N LEU A 68 25.13 -4.75 3.36
CA LEU A 68 24.52 -4.45 4.65
C LEU A 68 24.30 -2.94 4.94
N ASP A 69 24.32 -2.07 3.93
CA ASP A 69 24.13 -0.61 4.09
C ASP A 69 22.85 -0.06 3.43
N ALA A 70 21.91 -0.91 3.00
CA ALA A 70 20.66 -0.49 2.36
C ALA A 70 19.54 -0.29 3.38
N ILE A 71 19.18 0.98 3.63
CA ILE A 71 17.95 1.38 4.32
C ILE A 71 16.79 0.57 3.73
N HIS A 72 16.08 -0.21 4.55
CA HIS A 72 14.99 -1.10 4.17
C HIS A 72 14.03 -0.44 3.14
N GLU A 73 14.23 -0.86 1.89
CA GLU A 73 13.70 -0.30 0.64
C GLU A 73 12.38 -0.89 0.08
N PRO A 74 11.57 -1.77 0.74
CA PRO A 74 10.43 -2.40 0.07
C PRO A 74 9.38 -1.43 -0.50
N LEU A 75 9.23 -0.24 0.10
CA LEU A 75 8.29 0.79 -0.39
C LEU A 75 8.95 1.80 -1.34
N ARG A 76 10.28 1.95 -1.31
CA ARG A 76 10.97 3.06 -2.02
C ARG A 76 11.27 2.78 -3.49
N LEU A 77 11.31 1.52 -3.94
CA LEU A 77 11.69 1.17 -5.31
C LEU A 77 10.53 0.61 -6.15
N GLY A 78 9.83 1.49 -6.87
CA GLY A 78 8.98 1.20 -8.04
C GLY A 78 7.65 0.48 -7.80
N ASN A 79 7.65 -0.62 -7.03
CA ASN A 79 6.48 -1.48 -6.89
C ASN A 79 5.37 -0.81 -6.07
N GLY A 80 5.65 -0.14 -4.95
CA GLY A 80 4.61 0.56 -4.17
C GLY A 80 3.85 1.63 -4.97
N LYS A 81 4.57 2.44 -5.76
CA LYS A 81 3.95 3.41 -6.69
C LYS A 81 3.09 2.71 -7.76
N TYR A 82 3.58 1.60 -8.28
CA TYR A 82 2.85 0.81 -9.26
C TYR A 82 1.60 0.15 -8.66
N LEU A 83 1.64 -0.32 -7.40
CA LEU A 83 0.47 -0.84 -6.70
C LEU A 83 -0.63 0.23 -6.61
N LEU A 84 -0.28 1.45 -6.17
CA LEU A 84 -1.24 2.55 -6.14
C LEU A 84 -1.78 2.91 -7.53
N LYS A 85 -0.92 2.89 -8.55
CA LYS A 85 -1.32 3.10 -9.95
C LYS A 85 -2.39 2.10 -10.41
N GLU A 86 -2.12 0.83 -10.19
CA GLU A 86 -3.02 -0.24 -10.63
C GLU A 86 -4.28 -0.28 -9.77
N LEU A 87 -4.20 0.01 -8.47
CA LEU A 87 -5.36 0.16 -7.61
C LEU A 87 -6.36 1.17 -8.19
N ILE A 88 -5.89 2.38 -8.54
CA ILE A 88 -6.76 3.44 -9.08
C ILE A 88 -7.33 3.06 -10.44
N LYS A 89 -6.61 2.27 -11.25
CA LYS A 89 -7.17 1.74 -12.50
C LYS A 89 -8.27 0.71 -12.26
N ILE A 90 -8.11 -0.14 -11.25
CA ILE A 90 -9.10 -1.18 -10.88
C ILE A 90 -10.33 -0.55 -10.23
N LYS A 91 -10.14 0.53 -9.46
CA LYS A 91 -11.19 1.28 -8.76
C LYS A 91 -11.14 2.78 -9.15
N PRO A 92 -11.59 3.12 -10.37
CA PRO A 92 -11.50 4.49 -10.90
C PRO A 92 -12.44 5.49 -10.21
N ASP A 93 -13.37 5.00 -9.39
CA ASP A 93 -14.28 5.77 -8.55
C ASP A 93 -13.60 6.37 -7.32
N ILE A 94 -12.42 5.89 -6.95
CA ILE A 94 -11.64 6.44 -5.82
C ILE A 94 -11.16 7.85 -6.16
N LYS A 95 -11.58 8.81 -5.33
CA LYS A 95 -11.16 10.22 -5.37
C LYS A 95 -10.13 10.54 -4.29
N ARG A 96 -10.23 9.84 -3.16
CA ARG A 96 -9.42 10.09 -1.97
C ARG A 96 -9.08 8.78 -1.28
N ILE A 97 -7.81 8.60 -1.01
CA ILE A 97 -7.25 7.46 -0.27
C ILE A 97 -6.90 7.96 1.13
N LEU A 98 -7.38 7.23 2.13
CA LEU A 98 -7.11 7.42 3.55
C LEU A 98 -6.26 6.25 4.05
N GLY A 99 -5.46 6.47 5.08
CA GLY A 99 -4.70 5.39 5.69
C GLY A 99 -3.88 5.85 6.88
N THR A 100 -3.17 4.89 7.47
CA THR A 100 -2.17 5.16 8.51
C THR A 100 -0.79 4.76 8.02
N THR A 101 0.24 5.45 8.52
CA THR A 101 1.64 5.18 8.18
C THR A 101 2.53 5.33 9.40
N SER A 102 3.62 4.55 9.43
CA SER A 102 4.67 4.72 10.43
C SER A 102 5.69 5.78 9.99
N LYS A 103 6.57 6.19 10.91
CA LYS A 103 7.65 7.15 10.61
C LYS A 103 8.59 6.64 9.50
N GLU A 104 8.84 5.34 9.44
CA GLU A 104 9.71 4.70 8.44
C GLU A 104 9.12 4.77 7.03
N THR A 105 7.79 4.76 6.93
CA THR A 105 7.06 4.66 5.65
C THR A 105 6.44 5.99 5.21
N MET A 106 6.48 6.99 6.06
CA MET A 106 5.98 8.35 5.81
C MET A 106 6.57 8.99 4.54
N LEU A 107 7.88 8.90 4.34
CA LEU A 107 8.56 9.47 3.15
C LEU A 107 8.06 8.86 1.84
N PHE A 108 7.63 7.59 1.85
CA PHE A 108 7.03 6.98 0.68
C PHE A 108 5.69 7.63 0.34
N TRP A 109 4.82 7.81 1.34
CA TRP A 109 3.49 8.41 1.15
C TRP A 109 3.58 9.87 0.69
N GLU A 110 4.46 10.66 1.30
CA GLU A 110 4.76 12.01 0.82
C GLU A 110 5.28 12.00 -0.64
N GLY A 111 6.13 11.01 -0.97
CA GLY A 111 6.71 10.82 -2.29
C GLY A 111 5.71 10.42 -3.39
N VAL A 112 4.50 9.96 -3.02
CA VAL A 112 3.37 9.73 -3.95
C VAL A 112 2.33 10.86 -3.92
N GLY A 113 2.55 11.90 -3.12
CA GLY A 113 1.67 13.07 -3.04
C GLY A 113 0.71 13.06 -1.86
N ALA A 114 0.83 12.11 -0.92
CA ALA A 114 0.00 12.12 0.27
C ALA A 114 0.36 13.30 1.20
N LYS A 115 -0.65 13.87 1.84
CA LYS A 115 -0.49 14.81 2.95
C LYS A 115 -0.53 14.01 4.24
N ILE A 116 0.54 14.08 5.02
CA ILE A 116 0.61 13.48 6.35
C ILE A 116 -0.12 14.40 7.34
N LEU A 117 -1.00 13.81 8.13
CA LEU A 117 -1.83 14.47 9.13
C LEU A 117 -1.28 14.15 10.53
N ASP A 118 -2.06 14.50 11.55
CA ASP A 118 -1.65 14.38 12.94
C ASP A 118 -1.26 12.96 13.37
N LYS A 119 -0.42 12.91 14.41
CA LYS A 119 0.04 11.68 15.05
C LYS A 119 -1.15 10.95 15.68
N THR A 120 -1.27 9.65 15.44
CA THR A 120 -2.21 8.78 16.15
C THR A 120 -1.65 8.40 17.54
N TRP A 121 -2.47 7.77 18.37
CA TRP A 121 -2.08 7.29 19.70
C TRP A 121 -0.93 6.25 19.67
N THR A 122 -0.66 5.63 18.52
CA THR A 122 0.20 4.45 18.34
C THR A 122 1.53 4.73 17.62
N GLU A 123 2.07 5.96 17.70
CA GLU A 123 3.25 6.39 16.93
C GLU A 123 3.10 6.32 15.40
N SER A 124 1.88 6.12 14.92
CA SER A 124 1.53 6.20 13.51
C SER A 124 1.00 7.59 13.18
N PHE A 125 0.82 7.86 11.89
CA PHE A 125 0.31 9.12 11.36
C PHE A 125 -0.82 8.80 10.39
N ASN A 126 -1.91 9.56 10.47
CA ASN A 126 -2.92 9.51 9.41
C ASN A 126 -2.34 10.14 8.14
N PHE A 127 -2.75 9.67 6.98
CA PHE A 127 -2.47 10.37 5.72
C PHE A 127 -3.72 10.48 4.87
N VAL A 128 -3.70 11.46 3.97
CA VAL A 128 -4.71 11.62 2.92
C VAL A 128 -4.01 11.80 1.57
N LEU A 129 -4.47 11.07 0.56
CA LEU A 129 -3.97 11.14 -0.80
C LEU A 129 -5.15 11.32 -1.77
N TYR A 130 -5.23 12.49 -2.40
CA TYR A 130 -6.19 12.71 -3.48
C TYR A 130 -5.63 12.11 -4.76
N THR A 131 -6.47 11.40 -5.53
CA THR A 131 -6.01 10.73 -6.76
C THR A 131 -5.55 11.72 -7.84
N ASN A 132 -6.05 12.96 -7.80
CA ASN A 132 -5.58 14.06 -8.66
C ASN A 132 -4.22 14.65 -8.25
N ASP A 133 -3.78 14.44 -7.01
CA ASP A 133 -2.50 14.94 -6.48
C ASP A 133 -1.36 13.91 -6.63
N LEU A 134 -1.67 12.74 -7.22
CA LEU A 134 -0.80 11.58 -7.27
C LEU A 134 0.45 11.81 -8.14
N LYS A 135 1.63 11.52 -7.58
CA LYS A 135 2.94 11.71 -8.23
C LYS A 135 3.58 10.38 -8.67
N ILE A 136 3.06 9.79 -9.75
CA ILE A 136 3.47 8.47 -10.28
C ILE A 136 3.61 8.41 -11.81
#